data_AF-A0A6C0BID8-F1
#
_entry.id   AF-A0A6C0BID8-F1
#
_cell.length_a   1.000
_cell.length_b   1.000
_cell.length_c   1.000
_cell.angle_alpha   90.00
_cell.angle_beta   90.00
_cell.angle_gamma   90.00
#
_symmetry.space_group_name_H-M   'P 1'
#
loop_
_entity.id
_entity.type
_entity.pdbx_description
1 polymer ?
#
loop_
_entity_poly.entity_id
_entity_poly.type
_entity_poly.pdbx_seq_one_letter_code
_entity_poly.pdbx_strand_id
1 'polypeptide(L)'
;MPLASPRTEHSYIAVAAFNGGIFQYSTQLNSITLKREGKLTSISAAPTGVALSAVNCPPGRILRETGNKLYPGTHPGLAVGDTFGGATVGTTATNKYWVLVYDAQTGVRGFIDPNGPIFTTYSTDKAIEISDALESAGGAATRLGGPIFTAGNITTTGGSVIQQKPVLAAGTGILTLTGAQTVGGVVTQAPTSTQPVNLPATADIISAMGSYVGTTSEFIYINTSANVATVTAGDGSTTLVGVVTVAATTSARFIIRIATSTTVVLYRA
;
A
#
# COMPACT_ATOMS: atom_id res chain seq x y z
N MET A 1 -24.50 -32.91 -20.57
CA MET A 1 -23.86 -32.93 -19.23
C MET A 1 -23.43 -31.51 -18.89
N PRO A 2 -23.93 -30.89 -17.81
CA PRO A 2 -23.39 -29.61 -17.37
C PRO A 2 -21.98 -29.86 -16.83
N LEU A 3 -20.98 -29.15 -17.37
CA LEU A 3 -19.64 -29.13 -16.81
C LEU A 3 -19.73 -28.62 -15.37
N ALA A 4 -19.30 -29.44 -14.42
CA ALA A 4 -19.13 -29.01 -13.05
C ALA A 4 -18.22 -27.78 -13.04
N SER A 5 -18.75 -26.65 -12.57
CA SER A 5 -17.95 -25.45 -12.32
C SER A 5 -16.81 -25.86 -11.39
N PRO A 6 -15.53 -25.57 -11.71
CA PRO A 6 -14.44 -25.86 -10.80
C PRO A 6 -14.74 -25.18 -9.48
N ARG A 7 -14.89 -25.98 -8.42
CA ARG A 7 -15.12 -25.50 -7.06
C ARG A 7 -13.87 -24.75 -6.64
N THR A 8 -13.88 -23.43 -6.78
CA THR A 8 -12.80 -22.56 -6.31
C THR A 8 -12.89 -22.50 -4.80
N GLU A 9 -12.20 -23.39 -4.10
CA GLU A 9 -12.19 -23.42 -2.63
C GLU A 9 -11.33 -22.28 -2.04
N HIS A 10 -10.39 -21.73 -2.82
CA HIS A 10 -9.49 -20.66 -2.38
C HIS A 10 -9.35 -19.58 -3.46
N SER A 11 -9.34 -18.31 -3.05
CA SER A 11 -9.06 -17.15 -3.90
C SER A 11 -7.97 -16.30 -3.26
N TYR A 12 -7.35 -15.44 -4.06
CA TYR A 12 -6.37 -14.46 -3.59
C TYR A 12 -6.80 -13.07 -4.04
N ILE A 13 -6.47 -12.04 -3.26
CA ILE A 13 -6.63 -10.65 -3.69
C ILE A 13 -5.28 -9.99 -3.84
N ALA A 14 -5.09 -9.24 -4.93
CA ALA A 14 -3.88 -8.45 -5.15
C ALA A 14 -3.92 -7.18 -4.30
N VAL A 15 -2.92 -6.95 -3.46
CA VAL A 15 -2.83 -5.73 -2.60
C VAL A 15 -2.03 -4.61 -3.25
N ALA A 16 -1.29 -4.95 -4.30
CA ALA A 16 -0.52 -4.04 -5.14
C ALA A 16 -0.74 -4.40 -6.61
N ALA A 17 -0.22 -3.56 -7.52
CA ALA A 17 -0.18 -3.93 -8.93
C ALA A 17 0.63 -5.21 -9.13
N PHE A 18 0.07 -6.19 -9.85
CA PHE A 18 0.62 -7.55 -9.90
C PHE A 18 1.26 -7.93 -11.25
N ASN A 19 1.48 -6.96 -12.13
CA ASN A 19 2.09 -7.17 -13.45
C ASN A 19 3.52 -7.76 -13.41
N GLY A 20 4.21 -7.73 -12.26
CA GLY A 20 5.48 -8.44 -12.03
C GLY A 20 5.40 -9.59 -11.02
N GLY A 21 4.20 -9.92 -10.53
CA GLY A 21 3.97 -10.92 -9.49
C GLY A 21 3.46 -12.26 -9.98
N ILE A 22 3.26 -12.43 -11.30
CA ILE A 22 2.66 -13.62 -11.90
C ILE A 22 3.61 -14.28 -12.89
N PHE A 23 3.80 -15.59 -12.74
CA PHE A 23 4.88 -16.34 -13.39
C PHE A 23 4.33 -17.53 -14.19
N GLN A 24 4.97 -17.85 -15.30
CA GLN A 24 4.76 -19.10 -16.02
C GLN A 24 5.84 -20.08 -15.59
N TYR A 25 5.44 -21.31 -15.32
CA TYR A 25 6.36 -22.43 -15.09
C TYR A 25 6.53 -23.23 -16.37
N SER A 26 7.78 -23.50 -16.74
CA SER A 26 8.11 -24.35 -17.88
C SER A 26 9.15 -25.39 -17.48
N THR A 27 9.13 -26.53 -18.16
CA THR A 27 10.12 -27.60 -17.98
C THR A 27 10.74 -27.97 -19.32
N GLN A 28 12.00 -28.39 -19.30
CA GLN A 28 12.70 -28.91 -20.47
C GLN A 28 13.51 -30.15 -20.09
N LEU A 29 13.81 -30.99 -21.08
CA LEU A 29 14.81 -32.06 -20.92
C LEU A 29 16.17 -31.52 -21.35
N ASN A 30 17.15 -31.56 -20.44
CA ASN A 30 18.52 -31.24 -20.80
C ASN A 30 19.10 -32.37 -21.65
N SER A 31 19.48 -32.08 -22.89
CA SER A 31 19.97 -33.09 -23.85
C SER A 31 21.34 -33.68 -23.50
N ILE A 32 22.10 -33.02 -22.62
CA ILE A 32 23.44 -33.46 -22.19
C ILE A 32 23.33 -34.31 -20.93
N THR A 33 22.62 -33.83 -19.90
CA THR A 33 22.53 -34.52 -18.60
C THR A 33 21.36 -35.49 -18.51
N LEU A 34 20.44 -35.45 -19.49
CA LEU A 34 19.18 -36.19 -19.52
C LEU A 34 18.29 -35.96 -18.29
N LYS A 35 18.53 -34.87 -17.54
CA LYS A 35 17.70 -34.45 -16.41
C LYS A 35 16.62 -33.49 -16.87
N ARG A 36 15.44 -33.61 -16.26
CA ARG A 36 14.37 -32.62 -16.44
C ARG A 36 14.68 -31.39 -15.60
N GLU A 37 14.72 -30.24 -16.25
CA GLU A 37 14.96 -28.93 -15.67
C GLU A 37 13.67 -28.10 -15.69
N GLY A 38 13.56 -27.11 -14.83
CA GLY A 38 12.39 -26.23 -14.76
C GLY A 38 12.76 -24.77 -14.49
N LYS A 39 11.85 -23.86 -14.79
CA LYS A 39 12.04 -22.43 -14.55
C LYS A 39 10.71 -21.70 -14.37
N LEU A 40 10.71 -20.70 -13.51
CA LEU A 40 9.69 -19.66 -13.46
C LEU A 40 10.13 -18.43 -14.27
N THR A 41 9.27 -17.97 -15.16
CA THR A 41 9.45 -16.75 -15.95
C THR A 41 8.30 -15.81 -15.71
N SER A 42 8.56 -14.52 -15.47
CA SER A 42 7.49 -13.53 -15.34
C SER A 42 6.67 -13.49 -16.62
N ILE A 43 5.35 -13.45 -16.48
CA ILE A 43 4.45 -13.23 -17.61
C ILE A 43 4.42 -11.72 -17.90
N SER A 44 4.58 -11.34 -19.17
CA SER A 44 4.60 -9.93 -19.59
C SER A 44 3.39 -9.51 -20.42
N ALA A 45 2.58 -10.45 -20.89
CA ALA A 45 1.36 -10.17 -21.65
C ALA A 45 0.24 -11.18 -21.32
N ALA A 46 -1.00 -10.70 -21.40
CA ALA A 46 -2.19 -11.54 -21.31
C ALA A 46 -2.37 -12.40 -22.57
N PRO A 47 -3.20 -13.45 -22.52
CA PRO A 47 -3.50 -14.27 -23.70
C PRO A 47 -4.10 -13.48 -24.87
N THR A 48 -4.70 -12.33 -24.59
CA THR A 48 -5.22 -11.38 -25.59
C THR A 48 -4.13 -10.54 -26.28
N GLY A 49 -2.86 -10.73 -25.92
CA GLY A 49 -1.72 -9.95 -26.42
C GLY A 49 -1.51 -8.60 -25.72
N VAL A 50 -2.40 -8.23 -24.78
CA VAL A 50 -2.29 -6.98 -24.02
C VAL A 50 -1.16 -7.09 -23.00
N ALA A 51 -0.26 -6.10 -22.97
CA ALA A 51 0.84 -6.05 -22.00
C ALA A 51 0.30 -5.98 -20.55
N LEU A 52 0.96 -6.71 -19.65
CA LEU A 52 0.67 -6.61 -18.23
C LEU A 52 1.32 -5.34 -17.69
N SER A 53 0.49 -4.43 -17.19
CA SER A 53 0.90 -3.15 -16.61
C SER A 53 0.13 -2.91 -15.33
N ALA A 54 0.54 -1.93 -14.53
CA ALA A 54 -0.20 -1.55 -13.33
C ALA A 54 -1.64 -1.10 -13.63
N VAL A 55 -1.92 -0.64 -14.86
CA VAL A 55 -3.27 -0.26 -15.32
C VAL A 55 -4.15 -1.50 -15.55
N ASN A 56 -3.60 -2.54 -16.17
CA ASN A 56 -4.36 -3.76 -16.51
C ASN A 56 -4.38 -4.79 -15.37
N CYS A 57 -3.38 -4.73 -14.49
CA CYS A 57 -3.22 -5.58 -13.32
C CYS A 57 -3.20 -4.75 -12.02
N PRO A 58 -4.24 -3.96 -11.73
CA PRO A 58 -4.26 -3.08 -10.56
C PRO A 58 -4.43 -3.86 -9.24
N PRO A 59 -4.15 -3.24 -8.10
CA PRO A 59 -4.58 -3.75 -6.79
C PRO A 59 -6.10 -3.92 -6.72
N GLY A 60 -6.57 -4.77 -5.80
CA GLY A 60 -7.98 -5.11 -5.57
C GLY A 60 -8.52 -6.23 -6.45
N ARG A 61 -7.75 -6.74 -7.41
CA ARG A 61 -8.13 -7.86 -8.28
C ARG A 61 -8.22 -9.17 -7.51
N ILE A 62 -9.35 -9.88 -7.65
CA ILE A 62 -9.54 -11.23 -7.11
C ILE A 62 -9.05 -12.24 -8.14
N LEU A 63 -8.05 -13.03 -7.75
CA LEU A 63 -7.45 -14.10 -8.53
C LEU A 63 -7.96 -15.44 -8.00
N ARG A 64 -8.46 -16.27 -8.91
CA ARG A 64 -9.06 -17.57 -8.55
C ARG A 64 -8.02 -18.67 -8.62
N GLU A 65 -7.87 -19.46 -7.57
CA GLU A 65 -7.01 -20.63 -7.61
C GLU A 65 -7.59 -21.68 -8.58
N THR A 66 -6.71 -22.37 -9.29
CA THR A 66 -7.09 -23.40 -10.29
C THR A 66 -6.78 -24.83 -9.84
N GLY A 67 -6.18 -24.99 -8.66
CA GLY A 67 -5.81 -26.28 -8.05
C GLY A 67 -4.39 -26.76 -8.35
N ASN A 68 -3.71 -26.21 -9.36
CA ASN A 68 -2.32 -26.56 -9.65
C ASN A 68 -1.35 -25.82 -8.74
N LYS A 69 -0.38 -26.55 -8.20
CA LYS A 69 0.57 -26.07 -7.19
C LYS A 69 1.97 -26.55 -7.53
N LEU A 70 2.97 -25.71 -7.24
CA LEU A 70 4.37 -26.12 -7.32
C LEU A 70 4.98 -26.13 -5.94
N TYR A 71 5.68 -27.22 -5.65
CA TYR A 71 6.39 -27.46 -4.41
C TYR A 71 7.89 -27.55 -4.69
N PRO A 72 8.73 -26.87 -3.90
CA PRO A 72 10.17 -27.06 -3.96
C PRO A 72 10.56 -28.52 -3.71
N GLY A 73 11.60 -28.98 -4.39
CA GLY A 73 12.09 -30.37 -4.30
C GLY A 73 11.25 -31.40 -5.08
N THR A 74 9.96 -31.13 -5.32
CA THR A 74 9.13 -31.96 -6.23
C THR A 74 9.21 -31.47 -7.67
N HIS A 75 9.22 -30.16 -7.86
CA HIS A 75 9.25 -29.55 -9.19
C HIS A 75 10.66 -28.99 -9.49
N PRO A 76 11.27 -29.36 -10.62
CA PRO A 76 12.58 -28.85 -11.02
C PRO A 76 12.61 -27.32 -11.15
N GLY A 77 13.74 -26.71 -10.84
CA GLY A 77 13.95 -25.26 -10.96
C GLY A 77 13.42 -24.44 -9.78
N LEU A 78 12.90 -25.11 -8.75
CA LEU A 78 12.38 -24.47 -7.54
C LEU A 78 13.20 -24.81 -6.30
N ALA A 79 14.14 -25.76 -6.35
CA ALA A 79 15.06 -25.98 -5.24
C ALA A 79 16.38 -25.22 -5.46
N VAL A 80 17.03 -24.85 -4.35
CA VAL A 80 18.38 -24.28 -4.40
C VAL A 80 19.33 -25.30 -5.03
N GLY A 81 20.08 -24.88 -6.06
CA GLY A 81 21.01 -25.76 -6.77
C GLY A 81 20.42 -26.47 -7.99
N ASP A 82 19.12 -26.33 -8.27
CA ASP A 82 18.55 -26.78 -9.54
C ASP A 82 19.19 -26.03 -10.71
N THR A 83 19.18 -26.63 -11.91
CA THR A 83 19.69 -25.99 -13.13
C THR A 83 18.58 -25.79 -14.16
N PHE A 84 18.70 -24.75 -14.97
CA PHE A 84 17.90 -24.55 -16.18
C PHE A 84 18.75 -23.94 -17.29
N GLY A 85 18.92 -24.66 -18.40
CA GLY A 85 19.69 -24.19 -19.55
C GLY A 85 21.16 -23.92 -19.21
N GLY A 86 21.71 -24.69 -18.26
CA GLY A 86 23.08 -24.51 -17.77
C GLY A 86 23.26 -23.43 -16.69
N ALA A 87 22.24 -22.63 -16.39
CA ALA A 87 22.27 -21.68 -15.27
C ALA A 87 21.77 -22.34 -13.97
N THR A 88 22.49 -22.15 -12.87
CA THR A 88 22.05 -22.63 -11.55
C THR A 88 21.04 -21.66 -10.95
N VAL A 89 19.96 -22.19 -10.39
CA VAL A 89 18.97 -21.47 -9.59
C VAL A 89 19.64 -21.09 -8.27
N GLY A 90 20.23 -19.90 -8.26
CA GLY A 90 21.12 -19.43 -7.20
C GLY A 90 20.44 -18.69 -6.05
N THR A 91 19.11 -18.58 -6.01
CA THR A 91 18.43 -17.76 -4.99
C THR A 91 17.38 -18.55 -4.22
N THR A 92 17.30 -18.30 -2.92
CA THR A 92 16.23 -18.77 -2.02
C THR A 92 14.85 -18.26 -2.46
N ALA A 93 14.81 -17.25 -3.33
CA ALA A 93 13.59 -16.59 -3.77
C ALA A 93 12.66 -17.50 -4.59
N THR A 94 13.15 -18.59 -5.20
CA THR A 94 12.32 -19.58 -5.91
C THR A 94 11.99 -20.81 -5.07
N ASN A 95 12.72 -21.02 -3.96
CA ASN A 95 12.56 -22.13 -3.01
C ASN A 95 11.39 -21.92 -2.07
N LYS A 96 10.20 -21.82 -2.65
CA LYS A 96 8.93 -21.62 -1.96
C LYS A 96 7.78 -22.27 -2.70
N TYR A 97 6.65 -22.37 -2.01
CA TYR A 97 5.40 -22.89 -2.55
C TYR A 97 4.76 -21.87 -3.51
N TRP A 98 4.25 -22.34 -4.66
CA TRP A 98 3.61 -21.51 -5.67
C TRP A 98 2.23 -22.02 -6.04
N VAL A 99 1.31 -21.12 -6.36
CA VAL A 99 -0.09 -21.44 -6.64
C VAL A 99 -0.51 -20.91 -8.00
N LEU A 100 -1.08 -21.76 -8.85
CA LEU A 100 -1.64 -21.34 -10.14
C LEU A 100 -2.97 -20.64 -9.93
N VAL A 101 -3.01 -19.37 -10.32
CA VAL A 101 -4.21 -18.53 -10.26
C VAL A 101 -4.63 -18.04 -11.65
N TYR A 102 -5.86 -17.58 -11.72
CA TYR A 102 -6.48 -17.00 -12.91
C TYR A 102 -7.14 -15.66 -12.58
N ASP A 103 -6.79 -14.62 -13.35
CA ASP A 103 -7.53 -13.36 -13.37
C ASP A 103 -8.65 -13.45 -14.41
N ALA A 104 -9.90 -13.38 -13.95
CA ALA A 104 -11.07 -13.43 -14.83
C ALA A 104 -11.21 -12.21 -15.76
N GLN A 105 -10.55 -11.09 -15.43
CA GLN A 105 -10.75 -9.84 -16.16
C GLN A 105 -9.73 -9.67 -17.29
N THR A 106 -8.46 -9.97 -17.04
CA THR A 106 -7.43 -9.97 -18.10
C THR A 106 -7.30 -11.32 -18.80
N GLY A 107 -7.82 -12.39 -18.20
CA GLY A 107 -7.65 -13.75 -18.70
C GLY A 107 -6.29 -14.38 -18.38
N VAL A 108 -5.41 -13.68 -17.67
CA VAL A 108 -4.06 -14.15 -17.35
C VAL A 108 -4.12 -15.36 -16.42
N ARG A 109 -3.28 -16.36 -16.69
CA ARG A 109 -3.07 -17.54 -15.85
C ARG A 109 -1.60 -17.69 -15.53
N GLY A 110 -1.26 -17.81 -14.26
CA GLY A 110 0.12 -18.00 -13.84
C GLY A 110 0.26 -18.27 -12.35
N PHE A 111 1.45 -18.71 -11.97
CA PHE A 111 1.83 -18.99 -10.61
C PHE A 111 2.13 -17.70 -9.87
N ILE A 112 1.58 -17.58 -8.66
CA ILE A 112 1.90 -16.51 -7.72
C ILE A 112 2.61 -17.08 -6.50
N ASP A 113 3.36 -16.23 -5.82
CA ASP A 113 3.81 -16.49 -4.46
C ASP A 113 2.68 -16.10 -3.49
N PRO A 114 1.96 -17.07 -2.90
CA PRO A 114 0.84 -16.77 -2.00
C PRO A 114 1.29 -16.13 -0.68
N ASN A 115 2.58 -16.23 -0.33
CA ASN A 115 3.18 -15.63 0.86
C ASN A 115 3.96 -14.34 0.52
N GLY A 116 3.95 -13.91 -0.74
CA GLY A 116 4.60 -12.69 -1.20
C GLY A 116 3.80 -11.44 -0.85
N PRO A 117 4.42 -10.25 -0.84
CA PRO A 117 3.76 -9.01 -0.43
C PRO A 117 2.69 -8.49 -1.40
N ILE A 118 2.52 -9.12 -2.57
CA ILE A 118 1.59 -8.67 -3.63
C ILE A 118 0.22 -9.33 -3.49
N PHE A 119 0.15 -10.52 -2.88
CA PHE A 119 -1.07 -11.31 -2.80
C PHE A 119 -1.37 -11.72 -1.36
N THR A 120 -2.65 -11.90 -1.09
CA THR A 120 -3.11 -12.45 0.18
C THR A 120 -4.22 -13.46 -0.09
N THR A 121 -4.53 -14.29 0.90
CA THR A 121 -5.71 -15.15 0.83
C THR A 121 -7.00 -14.33 0.93
N TYR A 122 -7.95 -14.65 0.08
CA TYR A 122 -9.29 -14.08 0.05
C TYR A 122 -10.30 -15.20 0.23
N SER A 123 -11.09 -15.12 1.30
CA SER A 123 -12.19 -16.03 1.59
C SER A 123 -13.41 -15.22 2.01
N THR A 124 -14.54 -15.46 1.34
CA THR A 124 -15.84 -14.92 1.74
C THR A 124 -16.54 -15.78 2.80
N ASP A 125 -16.07 -17.01 2.97
CA ASP A 125 -16.76 -18.04 3.76
C ASP A 125 -16.26 -18.09 5.21
N LYS A 126 -15.06 -17.58 5.49
CA LYS A 126 -14.55 -17.44 6.85
C LYS A 126 -14.95 -16.09 7.42
N ALA A 127 -15.94 -16.08 8.31
CA ALA A 127 -16.22 -14.91 9.14
C ALA A 127 -14.93 -14.53 9.89
N ILE A 128 -14.46 -13.29 9.67
CA ILE A 128 -13.25 -12.73 10.30
C ILE A 128 -13.34 -12.81 11.83
N GLU A 129 -14.56 -12.86 12.38
CA GLU A 129 -14.88 -12.82 13.80
C GLU A 129 -14.72 -14.15 14.55
N ILE A 130 -14.55 -15.29 13.86
CA ILE A 130 -14.40 -16.58 14.55
C ILE A 130 -12.96 -16.71 15.07
N SER A 131 -12.77 -16.58 16.38
CA SER A 131 -11.51 -16.85 17.10
C SER A 131 -11.10 -18.32 16.97
N ASP A 132 -9.84 -18.60 16.66
CA ASP A 132 -9.28 -19.96 16.75
C ASP A 132 -8.65 -20.15 18.13
N ALA A 133 -8.68 -21.38 18.66
CA ALA A 133 -8.25 -21.71 20.02
C ALA A 133 -6.77 -21.37 20.29
N LEU A 134 -5.95 -21.25 19.23
CA LEU A 134 -4.52 -20.87 19.31
C LEU A 134 -4.29 -19.40 19.68
N GLU A 135 -5.26 -18.50 19.52
CA GLU A 135 -5.11 -17.07 19.89
C GLU A 135 -5.39 -16.79 21.38
N SER A 136 -6.01 -17.72 22.09
CA SER A 136 -6.28 -17.59 23.54
C SER A 136 -5.06 -17.80 24.44
N ALA A 137 -3.88 -18.13 23.89
CA ALA A 137 -2.70 -18.51 24.66
C ALA A 137 -1.62 -17.41 24.79
N GLY A 138 -1.97 -16.13 24.57
CA GLY A 138 -1.04 -15.00 24.79
C GLY A 138 0.12 -14.90 23.79
N GLY A 139 0.04 -15.58 22.65
CA GLY A 139 0.98 -15.40 21.53
C GLY A 139 0.76 -14.09 20.77
N ALA A 140 1.78 -13.60 20.08
CA ALA A 140 1.66 -12.44 19.19
C ALA A 140 0.53 -12.66 18.16
N ALA A 141 -0.30 -11.64 17.93
CA ALA A 141 -1.40 -11.71 16.99
C ALA A 141 -0.90 -12.08 15.59
N THR A 142 -1.14 -13.31 15.15
CA THR A 142 -0.78 -13.80 13.81
C THR A 142 -1.86 -13.48 12.77
N ARG A 143 -3.02 -12.94 13.21
CA ARG A 143 -4.12 -12.47 12.36
C ARG A 143 -4.02 -10.97 12.13
N LEU A 144 -3.03 -10.57 11.36
CA LEU A 144 -3.16 -9.35 10.56
C LEU A 144 -4.22 -9.68 9.50
N GLY A 145 -5.47 -9.28 9.73
CA GLY A 145 -6.61 -9.61 8.88
C GLY A 145 -6.33 -9.38 7.38
N GLY A 146 -7.18 -9.93 6.52
CA GLY A 146 -7.04 -9.77 5.07
C GLY A 146 -6.78 -8.30 4.69
N PRO A 147 -5.75 -7.99 3.90
CA PRO A 147 -5.39 -6.63 3.55
C PRO A 147 -6.57 -5.93 2.87
N ILE A 148 -6.82 -4.72 3.34
CA ILE A 148 -7.92 -3.89 2.87
C ILE A 148 -7.35 -2.93 1.83
N PHE A 149 -7.72 -3.13 0.57
CA PHE A 149 -7.55 -2.10 -0.45
C PHE A 149 -8.71 -1.11 -0.29
N THR A 150 -8.49 0.04 0.34
CA THR A 150 -9.63 0.86 0.80
C THR A 150 -10.14 1.84 -0.24
N ALA A 151 -9.33 2.25 -1.23
CA ALA A 151 -9.68 3.25 -2.25
C ALA A 151 -10.54 4.44 -1.73
N GLY A 152 -10.38 4.77 -0.43
CA GLY A 152 -11.44 5.36 0.40
C GLY A 152 -11.14 5.21 1.91
N ASN A 153 -12.04 5.68 2.76
CA ASN A 153 -11.80 5.88 4.20
C ASN A 153 -11.62 4.58 4.99
N ILE A 154 -10.66 4.59 5.93
CA ILE A 154 -10.47 3.54 6.94
C ILE A 154 -11.25 3.95 8.19
N THR A 155 -12.30 3.19 8.55
CA THR A 155 -13.03 3.37 9.81
C THR A 155 -12.55 2.31 10.80
N THR A 156 -12.08 2.73 11.99
CA THR A 156 -11.68 1.79 13.07
C THR A 156 -12.68 1.86 14.22
N THR A 157 -13.09 0.71 14.71
CA THR A 157 -13.87 0.58 15.95
C THR A 157 -12.91 0.10 17.04
N GLY A 158 -12.66 0.90 18.07
CA GLY A 158 -11.62 0.65 19.09
C GLY A 158 -10.45 1.65 19.07
N GLY A 159 -10.45 2.61 18.14
CA GLY A 159 -9.84 3.92 18.39
C GLY A 159 -8.36 4.13 18.07
N SER A 160 -7.69 3.31 17.26
CA SER A 160 -6.38 3.70 16.73
C SER A 160 -6.08 3.17 15.34
N VAL A 161 -6.02 4.10 14.39
CA VAL A 161 -5.17 3.98 13.21
C VAL A 161 -3.82 4.60 13.58
N ILE A 162 -2.77 3.78 13.70
CA ILE A 162 -1.41 4.30 13.90
C ILE A 162 -0.92 4.83 12.55
N GLN A 163 -1.11 6.13 12.31
CA GLN A 163 -0.58 6.81 11.14
C GLN A 163 0.83 7.32 11.47
N GLN A 164 1.86 6.72 10.87
CA GLN A 164 3.21 7.28 10.91
C GLN A 164 3.29 8.47 9.97
N LYS A 165 3.53 9.65 10.53
CA LYS A 165 3.67 10.91 9.80
C LYS A 165 5.17 11.24 9.64
N PRO A 166 5.74 11.28 8.43
CA PRO A 166 7.13 11.71 8.25
C PRO A 166 7.32 13.18 8.67
N VAL A 167 8.54 13.54 9.08
CA VAL A 167 8.93 14.94 9.27
C VAL A 167 9.23 15.54 7.89
N LEU A 168 8.39 16.46 7.43
CA LEU A 168 8.40 16.94 6.04
C LEU A 168 9.05 18.30 5.85
N ALA A 169 9.37 19.02 6.93
CA ALA A 169 10.13 20.27 6.87
C ALA A 169 10.96 20.46 8.14
N ALA A 170 12.19 20.96 7.96
CA ALA A 170 13.08 21.48 8.99
C ALA A 170 13.74 22.77 8.46
N GLY A 171 13.64 23.88 9.18
CA GLY A 171 14.18 25.16 8.73
C GLY A 171 14.27 26.23 9.82
N THR A 172 15.01 27.31 9.54
CA THR A 172 15.30 28.39 10.49
C THR A 172 14.74 29.77 10.11
N GLY A 173 14.25 29.95 8.87
CA GLY A 173 13.66 31.20 8.35
C GLY A 173 12.16 31.09 8.08
N ILE A 174 11.60 32.00 7.27
CA ILE A 174 10.16 32.01 6.92
C ILE A 174 9.82 30.67 6.26
N LEU A 175 8.78 30.02 6.75
CA LEU A 175 8.36 28.73 6.25
C LEU A 175 7.08 28.88 5.44
N THR A 176 7.12 28.46 4.18
CA THR A 176 5.93 28.24 3.36
C THR A 176 5.72 26.74 3.23
N LEU A 177 4.58 26.27 3.74
CA LEU A 177 4.19 24.87 3.64
C LEU A 177 3.77 24.54 2.21
N THR A 178 4.06 23.32 1.76
CA THR A 178 3.51 22.75 0.53
C THR A 178 2.18 22.04 0.81
N GLY A 179 1.36 21.82 -0.23
CA GLY A 179 0.13 21.01 -0.10
C GLY A 179 0.41 19.64 0.53
N ALA A 180 1.50 18.98 0.11
CA ALA A 180 1.93 17.71 0.70
C ALA A 180 2.29 17.82 2.19
N GLN A 181 2.92 18.90 2.65
CA GLN A 181 3.24 19.11 4.06
C GLN A 181 1.99 19.32 4.93
N THR A 182 0.94 19.93 4.38
CA THR A 182 -0.34 20.11 5.07
C THR A 182 -1.16 18.82 5.22
N VAL A 183 -0.83 17.79 4.45
CA VAL A 183 -1.51 16.47 4.47
C VAL A 183 -0.63 15.37 5.09
N GLY A 184 0.69 15.52 4.99
CA GLY A 184 1.66 14.47 5.32
C GLY A 184 2.21 14.51 6.74
N GLY A 185 1.83 15.48 7.56
CA GLY A 185 1.85 15.30 9.01
C GLY A 185 2.71 16.24 9.84
N VAL A 186 4.03 16.01 10.02
CA VAL A 186 4.83 16.78 10.99
C VAL A 186 5.75 17.79 10.32
N VAL A 187 5.69 19.04 10.78
CA VAL A 187 6.54 20.15 10.38
C VAL A 187 7.34 20.59 11.60
N THR A 188 8.66 20.62 11.52
CA THR A 188 9.51 21.13 12.61
C THR A 188 10.22 22.41 12.16
N GLN A 189 10.26 23.43 12.99
CA GLN A 189 10.94 24.68 12.64
C GLN A 189 11.61 25.30 13.86
N ALA A 190 12.74 25.95 13.62
CA ALA A 190 13.47 26.74 14.61
C ALA A 190 13.54 28.21 14.16
N PRO A 191 12.42 28.97 14.18
CA PRO A 191 12.39 30.34 13.65
C PRO A 191 13.39 31.25 14.38
N THR A 192 14.13 32.07 13.64
CA THR A 192 15.16 32.99 14.18
C THR A 192 14.60 34.31 14.72
N SER A 193 13.34 34.61 14.44
CA SER A 193 12.57 35.75 14.97
C SER A 193 11.08 35.40 14.95
N THR A 194 10.21 36.26 15.44
CA THR A 194 8.76 36.08 15.27
C THR A 194 8.42 36.11 13.78
N GLN A 195 8.04 34.96 13.21
CA GLN A 195 7.86 34.81 11.77
C GLN A 195 6.58 34.06 11.40
N PRO A 196 6.02 34.35 10.21
CA PRO A 196 4.86 33.64 9.71
C PRO A 196 5.23 32.23 9.24
N VAL A 197 4.27 31.32 9.39
CA VAL A 197 4.23 30.01 8.75
C VAL A 197 3.12 30.08 7.72
N ASN A 198 3.50 30.33 6.47
CA ASN A 198 2.54 30.48 5.38
C ASN A 198 2.00 29.11 4.98
N LEU A 199 0.68 28.95 4.98
CA LEU A 199 0.04 27.84 4.27
C LEU A 199 0.28 27.98 2.76
N PRO A 200 0.20 26.89 1.98
CA PRO A 200 0.15 26.97 0.53
C PRO A 200 -1.15 27.63 0.07
N ALA A 201 -1.29 27.88 -1.24
CA ALA A 201 -2.54 28.33 -1.80
C ALA A 201 -3.65 27.28 -1.56
N THR A 202 -4.89 27.74 -1.41
CA THR A 202 -6.03 26.85 -1.12
C THR A 202 -6.23 25.79 -2.19
N ALA A 203 -5.97 26.12 -3.46
CA ALA A 203 -6.00 25.16 -4.56
C ALA A 203 -5.00 24.01 -4.38
N ASP A 204 -3.80 24.29 -3.87
CA ASP A 204 -2.76 23.28 -3.62
C ASP A 204 -3.15 22.36 -2.45
N ILE A 205 -3.80 22.90 -1.41
CA ILE A 205 -4.34 22.12 -0.30
C ILE A 205 -5.42 21.16 -0.79
N ILE A 206 -6.39 21.69 -1.55
CA ILE A 206 -7.51 20.91 -2.10
C ILE A 206 -6.98 19.79 -3.02
N SER A 207 -6.01 20.11 -3.87
CA SER A 207 -5.34 19.14 -4.75
C SER A 207 -4.65 18.03 -3.95
N ALA A 208 -3.93 18.38 -2.88
CA ALA A 208 -3.25 17.41 -2.01
C ALA A 208 -4.23 16.51 -1.21
N MET A 209 -5.44 16.99 -0.94
CA MET A 209 -6.46 16.27 -0.16
C MET A 209 -7.49 15.52 -1.02
N GLY A 210 -7.48 15.68 -2.34
CA GLY A 210 -8.36 14.96 -3.26
C GLY A 210 -9.72 15.61 -3.56
N SER A 211 -9.88 16.93 -3.35
CA SER A 211 -11.02 17.74 -3.82
C SER A 211 -12.43 17.40 -3.32
N TYR A 212 -12.60 16.49 -2.35
CA TYR A 212 -13.91 16.21 -1.76
C TYR A 212 -14.25 17.16 -0.61
N VAL A 213 -15.42 17.80 -0.67
CA VAL A 213 -15.92 18.66 0.42
C VAL A 213 -16.12 17.82 1.68
N GLY A 214 -15.64 18.35 2.81
CA GLY A 214 -15.67 17.65 4.10
C GLY A 214 -14.45 16.77 4.37
N THR A 215 -13.54 16.56 3.40
CA THR A 215 -12.27 15.90 3.67
C THR A 215 -11.49 16.68 4.71
N THR A 216 -10.93 15.95 5.68
CA THR A 216 -10.06 16.52 6.71
C THR A 216 -8.67 15.94 6.65
N SER A 217 -7.66 16.77 6.93
CA SER A 217 -6.29 16.34 7.19
C SER A 217 -5.81 16.99 8.47
N GLU A 218 -4.78 16.41 9.07
CA GLU A 218 -4.16 16.95 10.27
C GLU A 218 -2.66 17.06 10.08
N PHE A 219 -2.09 18.21 10.42
CA PHE A 219 -0.66 18.38 10.57
C PHE A 219 -0.30 18.91 11.96
N ILE A 220 0.90 18.59 12.40
CA ILE A 220 1.51 19.03 13.65
C ILE A 220 2.67 19.94 13.29
N TYR A 221 2.66 21.14 13.84
CA TYR A 221 3.78 22.05 13.80
C TYR A 221 4.54 22.00 15.12
N ILE A 222 5.84 21.75 15.08
CA ILE A 222 6.74 21.72 16.24
C ILE A 222 7.66 22.93 16.15
N ASN A 223 7.50 23.85 17.08
CA ASN A 223 8.39 25.00 17.26
C ASN A 223 9.50 24.61 18.24
N THR A 224 10.74 24.57 17.78
CA THR A 224 11.90 24.25 18.62
C THR A 224 12.72 25.48 19.03
N SER A 225 12.33 26.69 18.63
CA SER A 225 13.05 27.91 19.00
C SER A 225 12.40 28.69 20.14
N ALA A 226 13.14 29.69 20.64
CA ALA A 226 12.67 30.66 21.62
C ALA A 226 11.71 31.72 21.02
N ASN A 227 11.50 31.71 19.70
CA ASN A 227 10.66 32.67 19.01
C ASN A 227 9.27 32.09 18.76
N VAL A 228 8.29 32.98 18.56
CA VAL A 228 6.90 32.60 18.27
C VAL A 228 6.69 32.42 16.77
N ALA A 229 5.88 31.44 16.38
CA ALA A 229 5.45 31.26 14.99
C ALA A 229 3.95 31.54 14.86
N THR A 230 3.52 32.14 13.77
CA THR A 230 2.08 32.38 13.52
C THR A 230 1.70 31.81 12.16
N VAL A 231 0.74 30.88 12.13
CA VAL A 231 0.25 30.33 10.86
C VAL A 231 -0.61 31.37 10.14
N THR A 232 -0.34 31.57 8.85
CA THR A 232 -0.99 32.56 7.98
C THR A 232 -1.54 31.89 6.72
N ALA A 233 -2.64 32.42 6.18
CA ALA A 233 -3.18 31.94 4.91
C ALA A 233 -2.24 32.34 3.75
N GLY A 234 -1.95 31.40 2.84
CA GLY A 234 -1.05 31.63 1.71
C GLY A 234 -1.59 32.62 0.67
N ASP A 235 -2.90 32.58 0.43
CA ASP A 235 -3.59 33.39 -0.58
C ASP A 235 -4.81 34.16 -0.01
N GLY A 236 -4.99 34.13 1.31
CA GLY A 236 -6.12 34.77 2.00
C GLY A 236 -7.47 34.05 1.89
N SER A 237 -7.57 32.95 1.13
CA SER A 237 -8.82 32.21 0.93
C SER A 237 -9.02 31.05 1.91
N THR A 238 -7.97 30.70 2.67
CA THR A 238 -8.08 29.79 3.81
C THR A 238 -8.57 30.54 5.05
N THR A 239 -9.70 30.12 5.61
CA THR A 239 -10.23 30.67 6.86
C THR A 239 -9.49 30.07 8.05
N LEU A 240 -8.93 30.91 8.92
CA LEU A 240 -8.23 30.49 10.12
C LEU A 240 -9.16 30.58 11.34
N VAL A 241 -9.33 29.48 12.08
CA VAL A 241 -10.22 29.38 13.24
C VAL A 241 -9.43 28.96 14.48
N GLY A 242 -9.49 29.80 15.52
CA GLY A 242 -8.78 29.60 16.78
C GLY A 242 -7.44 30.33 16.85
N VAL A 243 -6.64 30.05 17.89
CA VAL A 243 -5.32 30.67 18.09
C VAL A 243 -4.30 29.99 17.19
N VAL A 244 -3.97 30.62 16.07
CA VAL A 244 -3.01 30.12 15.07
C VAL A 244 -1.54 30.38 15.40
N THR A 245 -1.29 31.03 16.53
CA THR A 245 0.05 31.24 17.06
C THR A 245 0.55 30.00 17.80
N VAL A 246 1.79 29.61 17.53
CA VAL A 246 2.51 28.54 18.22
C VAL A 246 3.61 29.17 19.07
N ALA A 247 3.50 28.99 20.38
CA ALA A 247 4.45 29.54 21.34
C ALA A 247 5.86 28.96 21.14
N ALA A 248 6.85 29.66 21.71
CA ALA A 248 8.23 29.20 21.74
C ALA A 248 8.33 27.79 22.36
N THR A 249 9.17 26.92 21.79
CA THR A 249 9.45 25.56 22.31
C THR A 249 8.20 24.70 22.54
N THR A 250 7.14 24.87 21.75
CA THR A 250 5.89 24.10 21.85
C THR A 250 5.49 23.48 20.52
N SER A 251 4.54 22.55 20.55
CA SER A 251 3.89 22.02 19.37
C SER A 251 2.42 22.42 19.28
N ALA A 252 1.94 22.57 18.06
CA ALA A 252 0.54 22.83 17.74
C ALA A 252 0.02 21.82 16.74
N ARG A 253 -1.20 21.36 16.98
CA ARG A 253 -1.97 20.53 16.07
C ARG A 253 -2.98 21.39 15.32
N PHE A 254 -3.07 21.16 14.03
CA PHE A 254 -3.96 21.85 13.13
C PHE A 254 -4.75 20.86 12.30
N ILE A 255 -6.06 21.10 12.19
CA ILE A 255 -6.97 20.31 11.36
C ILE A 255 -7.41 21.17 10.19
N ILE A 256 -7.19 20.68 8.99
CA ILE A 256 -7.64 21.31 7.75
C ILE A 256 -8.93 20.61 7.31
N ARG A 257 -9.92 21.39 6.87
CA ARG A 257 -11.14 20.88 6.26
C ARG A 257 -11.42 21.60 4.95
N ILE A 258 -11.70 20.85 3.89
CA ILE A 258 -12.28 21.39 2.66
C ILE A 258 -13.72 21.83 2.96
N ALA A 259 -13.98 23.14 2.97
CA ALA A 259 -15.30 23.69 3.29
C ALA A 259 -16.19 23.82 2.05
N THR A 260 -15.59 24.18 0.91
CA THR A 260 -16.23 24.16 -0.41
C THR A 260 -15.22 23.67 -1.44
N SER A 261 -15.62 23.53 -2.71
CA SER A 261 -14.71 23.18 -3.80
C SER A 261 -13.58 24.19 -4.04
N THR A 262 -13.62 25.36 -3.40
CA THR A 262 -12.65 26.45 -3.58
C THR A 262 -12.15 27.04 -2.27
N THR A 263 -12.62 26.56 -1.11
CA THR A 263 -12.26 27.14 0.20
C THR A 263 -11.92 26.07 1.22
N VAL A 264 -11.03 26.44 2.12
CA VAL A 264 -10.52 25.58 3.20
C VAL A 264 -10.65 26.31 4.52
N VAL A 265 -10.89 25.56 5.60
CA VAL A 265 -10.85 26.06 6.97
C VAL A 265 -9.76 25.34 7.74
N LEU A 266 -8.91 26.08 8.43
CA LEU A 266 -7.92 25.58 9.37
C LEU A 266 -8.44 25.77 10.80
N TYR A 267 -8.52 24.69 11.57
CA TYR A 267 -8.85 24.70 12.99
C TYR A 267 -7.61 24.45 13.83
N ARG A 268 -7.41 25.25 14.88
CA ARG A 268 -6.50 24.91 15.97
C ARG A 268 -7.15 23.86 16.88
N ALA A 269 -6.48 22.72 17.09
CA ALA A 269 -6.96 21.59 17.88
C ALA A 269 -6.05 21.24 19.07
#